data_AF-K1PZB2-F1
#
_entry.id   AF-K1PZB2-F1
#
_cell.length_a   1.000
_cell.length_b   1.000
_cell.length_c   1.000
_cell.angle_alpha   90.00
_cell.angle_beta   90.00
_cell.angle_gamma   90.00
#
_symmetry.space_group_name_H-M   'P 1'
#
loop_
_entity.id
_entity.type
_entity.pdbx_description
1 polymer ?
#
loop_
_entity_poly.entity_id
_entity_poly.type
_entity_poly.pdbx_seq_one_letter_code
_entity_poly.pdbx_strand_id
1 'polypeptide(L)'
;MSGSSSNPTVRIERDILVSLDEYMDRQKDMMEEEKTGKRMKRKATPSRRWPSAIVPYEIAPNTFRSCPAMNCPGEGFVGKDCQCKCPTNDPNNPIQTCAGTAASTTTTAAPPTSAPTNDCSDMNMYCSYWAGQGYCETSRYMMMYCKESCRICNDKASILESASALLMLAVVAIWRIL
;
A
#
# COMPACT_ATOMS: atom_id res chain seq x y z
N MET A 1 -8.39 -48.50 23.16
CA MET A 1 -9.40 -48.46 22.07
C MET A 1 -10.53 -47.60 22.61
N SER A 2 -10.83 -46.39 22.15
CA SER A 2 -10.68 -45.79 20.83
C SER A 2 -10.46 -44.28 21.00
N GLY A 3 -9.41 -43.73 20.37
CA GLY A 3 -9.18 -42.29 20.30
C GLY A 3 -9.90 -41.74 19.07
N SER A 4 -10.99 -41.01 19.28
CA SER A 4 -11.64 -40.25 18.21
C SER A 4 -10.80 -39.04 17.88
N SER A 5 -9.92 -39.19 16.88
CA SER A 5 -9.18 -38.10 16.26
C SER A 5 -10.11 -37.30 15.35
N SER A 6 -11.02 -36.51 15.92
CA SER A 6 -11.70 -35.46 15.16
C SER A 6 -10.74 -34.30 15.00
N ASN A 7 -10.18 -34.13 13.81
CA ASN A 7 -9.26 -33.05 13.50
C ASN A 7 -10.06 -31.73 13.55
N PRO A 8 -9.81 -30.83 14.52
CA PRO A 8 -10.59 -29.61 14.64
C PRO A 8 -10.34 -28.73 13.42
N THR A 9 -11.39 -28.17 12.84
CA THR A 9 -11.34 -27.28 11.68
C THR A 9 -10.56 -26.01 12.05
N VAL A 10 -9.28 -25.95 11.64
CA VAL A 10 -8.41 -24.80 11.87
C VAL A 10 -8.69 -23.74 10.81
N ARG A 11 -8.98 -22.50 11.24
CA ARG A 11 -9.20 -21.36 10.36
C ARG A 11 -7.92 -20.51 10.31
N ILE A 12 -7.39 -20.26 9.12
CA ILE A 12 -6.13 -19.53 8.92
C ILE A 12 -6.44 -18.04 8.82
N GLU A 13 -6.18 -17.29 9.88
CA GLU A 13 -6.16 -15.82 9.85
C GLU A 13 -4.73 -15.34 10.14
N ARG A 14 -4.08 -14.76 9.13
CA ARG A 14 -2.74 -14.12 9.15
C ARG A 14 -1.80 -14.70 10.22
N ASP A 15 -1.14 -15.79 9.84
CA ASP A 15 -0.04 -16.46 10.54
C ASP A 15 -0.33 -17.03 11.93
N ILE A 16 -1.57 -16.95 12.43
CA ILE A 16 -1.94 -17.51 13.72
C ILE A 16 -2.93 -18.64 13.51
N LEU A 17 -2.48 -19.89 13.70
CA LEU A 17 -3.37 -21.04 13.77
C LEU A 17 -4.17 -20.95 15.07
N VAL A 18 -5.48 -20.76 14.97
CA VAL A 18 -6.38 -20.70 16.13
C VAL A 18 -7.45 -21.76 16.01
N SER A 19 -7.75 -22.43 17.11
CA SER A 19 -8.84 -23.40 17.19
C SER A 19 -10.20 -22.71 17.00
N LEU A 20 -11.22 -23.47 16.56
CA LEU A 20 -12.55 -22.91 16.32
C LEU A 20 -13.17 -22.33 17.62
N ASP A 21 -13.00 -23.01 18.75
CA ASP A 21 -13.53 -22.57 20.03
C ASP A 21 -12.87 -21.26 20.49
N GLU A 22 -11.54 -21.15 20.34
CA GLU A 22 -10.80 -19.93 20.67
C GLU A 22 -11.12 -18.76 19.71
N TYR A 23 -11.47 -19.06 18.46
CA TYR A 23 -11.99 -18.05 17.53
C TYR A 23 -13.34 -17.51 18.01
N MET A 24 -14.29 -18.40 18.36
CA MET A 24 -15.62 -18.00 18.82
C MET A 24 -15.58 -17.23 20.14
N ASP A 25 -14.71 -17.61 21.07
CA ASP A 25 -14.53 -16.88 22.33
C ASP A 25 -13.99 -15.47 22.10
N ARG A 26 -13.03 -15.29 21.20
CA ARG A 26 -12.55 -13.94 20.83
C ARG A 26 -13.65 -13.08 20.18
N GLN A 27 -14.53 -13.67 19.38
CA GLN A 27 -15.65 -12.93 18.80
C GLN A 27 -16.62 -12.45 19.90
N LYS A 28 -16.89 -13.29 20.91
CA LYS A 28 -17.72 -12.89 22.07
C LYS A 28 -17.08 -11.76 22.88
N ASP A 29 -15.78 -11.87 23.18
CA ASP A 29 -15.06 -10.83 23.91
C ASP A 29 -15.12 -9.48 23.15
N MET A 30 -14.94 -9.48 21.82
CA MET A 30 -15.05 -8.27 21.01
C MET A 30 -16.46 -7.65 21.06
N MET A 31 -17.51 -8.48 20.94
CA MET A 31 -18.90 -8.01 21.06
C MET A 31 -19.21 -7.46 22.46
N GLU A 32 -18.57 -7.97 23.51
CA GLU A 32 -18.74 -7.48 24.88
C GLU A 32 -17.94 -6.18 25.13
N GLU A 33 -16.73 -6.04 24.57
CA GLU A 33 -15.98 -4.78 24.58
C GLU A 33 -16.77 -3.65 23.89
N GLU A 34 -17.42 -3.92 22.76
CA GLU A 34 -18.29 -2.96 22.07
C GLU A 34 -19.49 -2.55 22.93
N LYS A 35 -20.14 -3.50 23.61
CA LYS A 35 -21.29 -3.23 24.48
C LYS A 35 -20.91 -2.45 25.73
N THR A 36 -19.76 -2.77 26.32
CA THR A 36 -19.35 -2.21 27.62
C THR A 36 -18.47 -0.97 27.48
N GLY A 37 -17.91 -0.72 26.29
CA GLY A 37 -16.93 0.32 26.01
C GLY A 37 -15.61 0.14 26.79
N LYS A 38 -15.45 -0.98 27.50
CA LYS A 38 -14.30 -1.26 28.35
C LYS A 38 -13.36 -2.19 27.60
N ARG A 39 -12.14 -1.72 27.35
CA ARG A 39 -11.06 -2.55 26.82
C ARG A 39 -10.69 -3.62 27.85
N MET A 40 -10.94 -4.88 27.53
CA MET A 40 -10.59 -6.02 28.38
C MET A 40 -9.11 -6.38 28.20
N LYS A 41 -8.48 -6.84 29.29
CA LYS A 41 -7.10 -7.33 29.24
C LYS A 41 -7.10 -8.70 28.53
N ARG A 42 -6.44 -8.76 27.37
CA ARG A 42 -6.24 -10.04 26.65
C ARG A 42 -5.31 -10.93 27.46
N LYS A 43 -5.78 -12.13 27.83
CA LYS A 43 -4.95 -13.13 28.51
C LYS A 43 -3.94 -13.69 27.51
N ALA A 44 -2.67 -13.73 27.89
CA ALA A 44 -1.67 -14.49 27.15
C ALA A 44 -2.00 -15.98 27.28
N THR A 45 -2.55 -16.60 26.23
CA THR A 45 -2.85 -18.03 26.23
C THR A 45 -1.59 -18.82 25.85
N PRO A 46 -1.16 -19.83 26.65
CA PRO A 46 0.02 -20.64 26.37
C PRO A 46 -0.05 -21.39 25.02
N SER A 47 -1.27 -21.61 24.51
CA SER A 47 -1.58 -22.22 23.21
C SER A 47 -1.04 -21.41 22.01
N ARG A 48 -0.72 -20.12 22.19
CA ARG A 48 -0.19 -19.24 21.14
C ARG A 48 1.31 -19.40 20.90
N ARG A 49 1.92 -20.50 21.32
CA ARG A 49 3.33 -20.79 21.04
C ARG A 49 3.39 -21.83 19.92
N TRP A 50 4.25 -21.59 18.93
CA TRP A 50 4.51 -22.54 17.85
C TRP A 50 4.76 -23.94 18.42
N PRO A 51 4.09 -25.00 17.94
CA PRO A 51 4.14 -26.33 18.54
C PRO A 51 5.56 -26.89 18.70
N SER A 52 6.48 -26.47 17.82
CA SER A 52 7.88 -26.89 17.79
C SER A 52 8.87 -25.79 18.16
N ALA A 53 8.40 -24.61 18.58
CA ALA A 53 9.22 -23.39 18.68
C ALA A 53 9.92 -22.97 17.36
N ILE A 54 9.56 -23.59 16.23
CA ILE A 54 10.06 -23.28 14.90
C ILE A 54 9.05 -22.37 14.21
N VAL A 55 9.52 -21.22 13.72
CA VAL A 55 8.74 -20.33 12.86
C VAL A 55 8.68 -21.00 11.47
N PRO A 56 7.49 -21.19 10.87
CA PRO A 56 7.32 -21.99 9.65
C PRO A 56 7.93 -21.38 8.38
N TYR A 57 8.54 -20.20 8.48
CA TYR A 57 9.26 -19.55 7.39
C TYR A 57 10.61 -19.03 7.88
N GLU A 58 11.59 -19.07 6.99
CA GLU A 58 12.88 -18.42 7.21
C GLU A 58 12.74 -16.94 6.87
N ILE A 59 13.13 -16.08 7.81
CA ILE A 59 13.30 -14.66 7.53
C ILE A 59 14.44 -14.56 6.51
N ALA A 60 14.21 -13.89 5.37
CA ALA A 60 15.26 -13.73 4.37
C ALA A 60 16.54 -13.17 5.02
N PRO A 61 17.73 -13.66 4.62
CA PRO A 61 18.96 -13.10 5.14
C PRO A 61 18.92 -11.59 4.89
N ASN A 62 19.18 -10.82 5.96
CA ASN A 62 19.29 -9.36 5.95
C ASN A 62 18.00 -8.57 6.15
N THR A 63 16.86 -9.23 6.35
CA THR A 63 15.59 -8.52 6.67
C THR A 63 15.70 -7.65 7.93
N PHE A 64 16.57 -8.02 8.87
CA PHE A 64 16.84 -7.25 10.10
C PHE A 64 18.29 -6.77 10.19
N ARG A 65 18.97 -6.53 9.06
CA ARG A 65 20.30 -5.92 9.14
C ARG A 65 20.18 -4.51 9.71
N SER A 66 20.86 -4.29 10.83
CA SER A 66 21.26 -2.94 11.21
C SER A 66 22.23 -2.45 10.15
N CYS A 67 21.91 -1.34 9.49
CA CYS A 67 22.88 -0.68 8.63
C CYS A 67 24.12 -0.34 9.46
N PRO A 68 25.33 -0.50 8.90
CA PRO A 68 26.53 -0.02 9.58
C PRO A 68 26.36 1.46 9.93
N ALA A 69 26.94 1.91 11.04
CA ALA A 69 26.88 3.30 11.43
C ALA A 69 27.59 4.16 10.37
N MET A 70 26.81 4.79 9.51
CA MET A 70 27.28 5.64 8.42
C MET A 70 26.73 7.05 8.62
N ASN A 71 27.58 8.05 8.43
CA ASN A 71 27.19 9.46 8.51
C ASN A 71 26.70 9.91 7.13
N CYS A 72 25.41 10.25 7.03
CA CYS A 72 24.86 10.84 5.83
C CYS A 72 25.17 12.35 5.77
N PRO A 73 25.37 12.92 4.58
CA PRO A 73 25.69 14.35 4.43
C PRO A 73 24.49 15.22 4.83
N GLY A 74 24.78 16.38 5.42
CA GLY A 74 23.77 17.39 5.79
C GLY A 74 22.74 16.86 6.78
N GLU A 75 21.46 17.14 6.50
CA GLU A 75 20.30 16.67 7.31
C GLU A 75 19.79 15.29 6.85
N GLY A 76 20.62 14.50 6.15
CA GLY A 76 20.25 13.18 5.65
C GLY A 76 20.18 12.10 6.74
N PHE A 77 19.41 11.04 6.47
CA PHE A 77 19.27 9.87 7.36
C PHE A 77 19.47 8.55 6.60
N VAL A 78 19.76 7.46 7.32
CA VAL A 78 19.93 6.13 6.73
C VAL A 78 18.57 5.45 6.54
N GLY A 79 18.24 5.12 5.30
CA GLY A 79 17.03 4.38 4.94
C GLY A 79 17.09 2.91 5.35
N LYS A 80 15.95 2.21 5.29
CA LYS A 80 15.86 0.76 5.54
C LYS A 80 16.63 -0.08 4.52
N ASP A 81 16.86 0.50 3.34
CA ASP A 81 17.72 0.00 2.27
C ASP A 81 19.22 0.29 2.50
N CYS A 82 19.59 0.82 3.67
CA CYS A 82 20.94 1.28 4.01
C CYS A 82 21.52 2.32 3.05
N GLN A 83 20.66 3.05 2.35
CA GLN A 83 21.04 4.19 1.53
C GLN A 83 20.83 5.48 2.31
N CYS A 84 21.74 6.44 2.14
CA CYS A 84 21.53 7.78 2.67
C CYS A 84 20.41 8.48 1.90
N LYS A 85 19.38 8.94 2.61
CA LYS A 85 18.27 9.71 2.09
C LYS A 85 18.38 11.16 2.57
N CYS A 86 18.24 12.10 1.65
CA CYS A 86 18.40 13.54 1.87
C CYS A 86 17.12 14.28 1.44
N PRO A 87 16.77 15.40 2.09
CA PRO A 87 15.63 16.21 1.67
C PRO A 87 15.87 16.84 0.29
N THR A 88 14.79 16.99 -0.47
CA THR A 88 14.79 17.59 -1.81
C THR A 88 13.76 18.73 -1.90
N ASN A 89 14.00 19.69 -2.79
CA ASN A 89 13.05 20.77 -3.09
C ASN A 89 11.94 20.35 -4.08
N ASP A 90 11.80 19.07 -4.41
CA ASP A 90 10.75 18.58 -5.30
C ASP A 90 9.43 18.39 -4.51
N PRO A 91 8.34 19.11 -4.85
CA PRO A 91 7.06 19.00 -4.17
C PRO A 91 6.40 17.62 -4.28
N ASN A 92 6.81 16.80 -5.25
CA ASN A 92 6.31 15.44 -5.43
C ASN A 92 7.23 14.38 -4.80
N ASN A 93 8.51 14.70 -4.56
CA ASN A 93 9.47 13.79 -3.95
C ASN A 93 10.39 14.49 -2.93
N PRO A 94 9.91 14.72 -1.70
CA PRO A 94 10.63 15.48 -0.69
C PRO A 94 11.88 14.77 -0.14
N ILE A 95 12.10 13.49 -0.47
CA ILE A 95 13.23 12.69 0.04
C ILE A 95 13.83 11.87 -1.12
N GLN A 96 15.12 12.05 -1.39
CA GLN A 96 15.85 11.32 -2.44
C GLN A 96 17.13 10.68 -1.90
N THR A 97 17.73 9.76 -2.66
CA THR A 97 19.07 9.23 -2.31
C THR A 97 20.12 10.34 -2.45
N CYS A 98 20.96 10.52 -1.44
CA CYS A 98 21.97 11.58 -1.42
C CYS A 98 22.96 11.39 -2.58
N ALA A 99 23.25 12.46 -3.31
CA ALA A 99 24.26 12.44 -4.37
C ALA A 99 25.65 12.51 -3.72
N GLY A 100 26.25 11.34 -3.46
CA GLY A 100 27.59 11.24 -2.88
C GLY A 100 27.90 9.82 -2.42
N THR A 101 28.90 9.23 -3.07
CA THR A 101 29.51 7.93 -2.77
C THR A 101 28.68 6.70 -3.15
N ALA A 102 29.03 6.15 -4.32
CA ALA A 102 28.58 4.85 -4.79
C ALA A 102 28.96 3.72 -3.82
N ALA A 103 27.96 3.03 -3.28
CA ALA A 103 28.08 1.58 -3.09
C ALA A 103 27.61 0.93 -4.38
N SER A 104 28.59 0.47 -5.17
CA SER A 104 28.39 -0.23 -6.43
C SER A 104 27.84 -1.63 -6.14
N THR A 105 26.60 -1.91 -6.56
CA THR A 105 26.13 -3.27 -6.78
C THR A 105 25.37 -3.31 -8.10
N THR A 106 26.10 -3.79 -9.12
CA THR A 106 25.68 -4.54 -10.31
C THR A 106 24.19 -4.50 -10.65
N THR A 107 23.79 -3.56 -11.51
CA THR A 107 22.47 -3.54 -12.13
C THR A 107 22.45 -4.51 -13.32
N THR A 108 21.90 -5.70 -13.10
CA THR A 108 21.28 -6.48 -14.18
C THR A 108 20.12 -5.65 -14.72
N ALA A 109 20.17 -5.31 -16.01
CA ALA A 109 19.17 -4.50 -16.69
C ALA A 109 17.77 -5.15 -16.56
N ALA A 110 16.88 -4.48 -15.82
CA ALA A 110 15.45 -4.74 -15.84
C ALA A 110 14.83 -4.05 -17.07
N PRO A 111 13.78 -4.62 -17.67
CA PRO A 111 13.15 -4.08 -18.89
C PRO A 111 12.56 -2.68 -18.65
N PRO A 112 12.39 -1.87 -19.72
CA PRO A 112 11.86 -0.52 -19.62
C PRO A 112 10.46 -0.54 -18.98
N THR A 113 10.36 0.06 -17.80
CA THR A 113 9.06 0.37 -17.19
C THR A 113 8.47 1.51 -18.00
N SER A 114 7.50 1.17 -18.85
CA SER A 114 6.62 2.12 -19.51
C SER A 114 6.03 3.05 -18.44
N ALA A 115 6.15 4.36 -18.66
CA ALA A 115 5.46 5.37 -17.90
C ALA A 115 3.98 4.98 -17.72
N PRO A 116 3.35 5.22 -16.54
CA PRO A 116 1.94 4.96 -16.37
C PRO A 116 1.18 5.78 -17.40
N THR A 117 0.60 5.07 -18.36
CA THR A 117 -0.43 5.55 -19.27
C THR A 117 -1.52 6.21 -18.44
N ASN A 118 -2.16 7.22 -19.02
CA ASN A 118 -3.32 7.91 -18.44
C ASN A 118 -4.55 6.99 -18.42
N ASP A 119 -4.41 5.78 -17.90
CA ASP A 119 -5.51 4.86 -17.75
C ASP A 119 -6.25 5.25 -16.48
N CYS A 120 -7.44 5.80 -16.68
CA CYS A 120 -8.44 5.94 -15.65
C CYS A 120 -8.92 4.54 -15.28
N SER A 121 -8.32 3.96 -14.26
CA SER A 121 -8.77 2.68 -13.71
C SER A 121 -8.42 2.59 -12.23
N ASP A 122 -9.15 1.72 -11.55
CA ASP A 122 -8.86 1.35 -10.19
C ASP A 122 -7.73 0.32 -10.12
N MET A 123 -6.71 0.63 -9.32
CA MET A 123 -5.52 -0.21 -9.11
C MET A 123 -5.68 -1.16 -7.92
N ASN A 124 -6.83 -1.14 -7.24
CA ASN A 124 -7.11 -1.99 -6.08
C ASN A 124 -8.54 -2.53 -6.11
N MET A 125 -8.71 -3.82 -5.83
CA MET A 125 -10.02 -4.47 -5.80
C MET A 125 -11.00 -3.88 -4.78
N TYR A 126 -10.49 -3.21 -3.74
CA TYR A 126 -11.32 -2.59 -2.70
C TYR A 126 -11.66 -1.11 -2.97
N CYS A 127 -11.25 -0.54 -4.11
CA CYS A 127 -11.53 0.85 -4.46
C CYS A 127 -13.03 1.20 -4.34
N SER A 128 -13.90 0.35 -4.87
CA SER A 128 -15.36 0.56 -4.80
C SER A 128 -15.90 0.59 -3.36
N TYR A 129 -15.41 -0.32 -2.52
CA TYR A 129 -15.81 -0.38 -1.11
C TYR A 129 -15.40 0.90 -0.37
N TRP A 130 -14.15 1.33 -0.53
CA TRP A 130 -13.65 2.54 0.14
C TRP A 130 -14.26 3.82 -0.41
N ALA A 131 -14.56 3.89 -1.72
CA ALA A 131 -15.33 5.00 -2.27
C ALA A 131 -16.73 5.09 -1.65
N GLY A 132 -17.42 3.95 -1.47
CA GLY A 132 -18.71 3.89 -0.76
C GLY A 132 -18.65 4.26 0.73
N GLN A 133 -17.47 4.24 1.33
CA GLN A 133 -17.22 4.65 2.72
C GLN A 133 -16.69 6.10 2.83
N GLY A 134 -16.62 6.85 1.71
CA GLY A 134 -16.21 8.26 1.72
C GLY A 134 -14.70 8.50 1.78
N TYR A 135 -13.86 7.50 1.45
CA TYR A 135 -12.40 7.66 1.50
C TYR A 135 -11.83 8.51 0.35
N CYS A 136 -12.62 8.83 -0.67
CA CYS A 136 -12.17 9.64 -1.81
C CYS A 136 -11.71 11.05 -1.42
N GLU A 137 -12.32 11.63 -0.39
CA GLU A 137 -11.98 12.98 0.10
C GLU A 137 -10.94 12.95 1.24
N THR A 138 -10.87 11.85 1.98
CA THR A 138 -10.02 11.74 3.17
C THR A 138 -8.69 11.06 2.92
N SER A 139 -8.56 10.29 1.83
CA SER A 139 -7.39 9.46 1.54
C SER A 139 -6.70 9.84 0.24
N ARG A 140 -5.48 10.36 0.35
CA ARG A 140 -4.60 10.59 -0.81
C ARG A 140 -4.34 9.30 -1.62
N TYR A 141 -4.41 8.14 -0.96
CA TYR A 141 -4.29 6.84 -1.63
C TYR A 141 -5.43 6.60 -2.63
N MET A 142 -6.67 6.96 -2.27
CA MET A 142 -7.81 6.89 -3.18
C MET A 142 -7.61 7.75 -4.42
N MET A 143 -7.09 8.96 -4.25
CA MET A 143 -6.87 9.87 -5.38
C MET A 143 -5.81 9.37 -6.37
N MET A 144 -4.81 8.63 -5.88
CA MET A 144 -3.70 8.16 -6.71
C MET A 144 -3.98 6.81 -7.37
N TYR A 145 -4.70 5.91 -6.68
CA TYR A 145 -4.87 4.51 -7.08
C TYR A 145 -6.32 4.11 -7.39
N CYS A 146 -7.31 4.88 -6.97
CA CYS A 146 -8.73 4.56 -7.18
C CYS A 146 -9.45 5.67 -7.94
N LYS A 147 -8.86 6.03 -9.08
CA LYS A 147 -9.27 7.20 -9.86
C LYS A 147 -10.68 7.03 -10.44
N GLU A 148 -11.05 5.80 -10.81
CA GLU A 148 -12.34 5.47 -11.39
C GLU A 148 -13.43 5.47 -10.31
N SER A 149 -13.21 4.74 -9.21
CA SER A 149 -14.12 4.73 -8.06
C SER A 149 -14.34 6.11 -7.44
N CYS A 150 -13.31 6.97 -7.44
CA CYS A 150 -13.42 8.34 -6.95
C CYS A 150 -13.77 9.37 -8.02
N ARG A 151 -14.00 8.94 -9.27
CA ARG A 151 -14.44 9.79 -10.39
C ARG A 151 -13.48 10.96 -10.73
N ILE A 152 -12.18 10.74 -10.57
CA ILE A 152 -11.12 11.77 -10.72
C ILE A 152 -10.61 11.86 -12.18
N CYS A 153 -11.14 11.03 -13.07
CA CYS A 153 -10.52 10.79 -14.37
C CYS A 153 -10.70 11.88 -15.45
N ASN A 154 -11.40 12.99 -15.18
CA ASN A 154 -11.93 13.88 -16.23
C ASN A 154 -11.39 15.32 -16.24
N ASP A 155 -10.11 15.55 -15.94
CA ASP A 155 -9.56 16.92 -15.95
C ASP A 155 -8.65 17.27 -17.14
N LYS A 156 -8.36 16.34 -18.06
CA LYS A 156 -7.42 16.61 -19.18
C LYS A 156 -7.93 16.33 -20.58
N ALA A 157 -8.98 15.54 -20.76
CA ALA A 157 -9.52 15.23 -22.09
C ALA A 157 -10.55 16.27 -22.58
N SER A 158 -11.38 16.82 -21.70
CA SER A 158 -12.45 17.76 -22.07
C SER A 158 -11.96 19.17 -22.44
N ILE A 159 -10.76 19.56 -21.98
CA ILE A 159 -10.22 20.91 -22.19
C ILE A 159 -9.52 21.02 -23.56
N LEU A 160 -8.91 19.94 -24.07
CA LEU A 160 -8.23 19.95 -25.37
C LEU A 160 -9.19 19.79 -26.55
N GLU A 161 -10.32 19.12 -26.33
CA GLU A 161 -11.32 18.85 -27.38
C GLU A 161 -12.27 20.03 -27.65
N SER A 162 -12.46 20.91 -26.66
CA SER A 162 -13.23 22.15 -26.83
C SER A 162 -12.40 23.29 -27.47
N ALA A 163 -11.10 23.33 -27.21
CA ALA A 163 -10.20 24.31 -27.81
C ALA A 163 -9.95 24.08 -29.30
N SER A 164 -9.87 22.81 -29.75
CA SER A 164 -9.69 22.45 -31.16
C SER A 164 -10.94 22.74 -32.00
N ALA A 165 -12.13 22.54 -31.45
CA ALA A 165 -13.40 22.85 -32.12
C ALA A 165 -13.55 24.35 -32.42
N LEU A 166 -13.16 25.23 -31.48
CA LEU A 166 -13.21 26.69 -31.68
C LEU A 166 -12.18 27.17 -32.71
N LEU A 167 -10.98 26.57 -32.72
CA LEU A 167 -9.92 26.91 -33.68
C LEU A 167 -10.28 26.46 -35.10
N MET A 168 -10.90 25.29 -35.25
CA MET A 168 -11.39 24.79 -36.54
C MET A 168 -12.56 25.63 -37.09
N LEU A 169 -13.49 26.07 -36.23
CA LEU A 169 -14.56 26.99 -36.64
C LEU A 169 -14.03 28.36 -37.08
N ALA A 170 -13.02 28.89 -36.39
CA ALA A 170 -12.37 30.15 -36.77
C ALA A 170 -11.65 30.03 -38.13
N VAL A 171 -10.93 28.95 -38.38
CA VAL A 171 -10.23 28.72 -39.66
C VAL A 171 -11.23 28.56 -40.82
N VAL A 172 -12.34 27.84 -40.63
CA VAL A 172 -13.40 27.69 -41.64
C VAL A 172 -14.11 29.02 -41.91
N ALA A 173 -14.35 29.84 -40.87
CA ALA A 173 -14.93 31.16 -41.03
C ALA A 173 -14.01 32.10 -41.83
N ILE A 174 -12.70 32.10 -41.53
CA ILE A 174 -11.71 32.90 -42.27
C ILE A 174 -11.64 32.48 -43.74
N TRP A 175 -11.68 31.18 -44.04
CA TRP A 175 -11.65 30.67 -45.41
C TRP A 175 -12.94 30.92 -46.20
N ARG A 176 -14.05 31.25 -45.53
CA ARG A 176 -15.31 31.66 -46.18
C ARG A 176 -15.41 33.17 -46.45
N ILE A 177 -14.49 33.96 -45.89
CA ILE A 177 -14.45 35.42 -46.04
C ILE A 177 -13.43 35.84 -47.12
N LEU A 178 -12.44 34.98 -47.41
CA LEU A 178 -11.51 35.10 -48.55
C LEU A 178 -12.12 34.45 -49.80
#